data_AF-A0A8C6X343-F1
#
_entry.id   AF-A0A8C6X343-F1
#
_cell.length_a   1.000
_cell.length_b   1.000
_cell.length_c   1.000
_cell.angle_alpha   90.00
_cell.angle_beta   90.00
_cell.angle_gamma   90.00
#
_symmetry.space_group_name_H-M   'P 1'
#
loop_
_entity.id
_entity.type
_entity.pdbx_description
1 polymer ?
#
loop_
_entity_poly.entity_id
_entity_poly.type
_entity_poly.pdbx_seq_one_letter_code
_entity_poly.pdbx_strand_id
1 'polypeptide(L)'
;MKSLQIVCLLFILVARGSCHSCEICHNVGKSCEGSVEPCTSPEDQCGTVVLEFSPAPVSFRSIHKNCFSSSLCKLGSFDVNVGQNTYVRGRIQCCDEERCEEPQFPGHCVSHPNGYYCPGIFGVFSLDSSANEAVCKGTETKCINIAGYRKEMYPGDIAYNIKGCISSCPELSLSNRTHEIDRNELIKVECTDAVKIPPSECQSSGI
;
A
#
# COMPACT_ATOMS: atom_id res chain seq x y z
N MET A 1 -38.91 -38.58 -3.65
CA MET A 1 -37.63 -38.64 -4.40
C MET A 1 -37.22 -37.34 -5.12
N LYS A 2 -38.00 -36.25 -5.09
CA LYS A 2 -37.61 -34.96 -5.71
C LYS A 2 -36.90 -34.00 -4.74
N SER A 3 -37.25 -34.05 -3.46
CA SER A 3 -36.69 -33.17 -2.42
C SER A 3 -35.22 -33.48 -2.08
N LEU A 4 -34.79 -34.75 -2.17
CA LEU A 4 -33.40 -35.16 -1.88
C LEU A 4 -32.40 -34.65 -2.94
N GLN A 5 -32.83 -34.52 -4.20
CA GLN A 5 -31.97 -34.02 -5.28
C GLN A 5 -31.71 -32.51 -5.18
N ILE A 6 -32.69 -31.74 -4.69
CA ILE A 6 -32.55 -30.30 -4.47
C ILE A 6 -31.54 -30.02 -3.35
N VAL A 7 -31.54 -30.83 -2.29
CA VAL A 7 -30.58 -30.71 -1.18
C VAL A 7 -29.15 -31.01 -1.65
N CYS A 8 -28.94 -32.05 -2.46
CA CYS A 8 -27.60 -32.34 -3.02
C CYS A 8 -27.06 -31.23 -3.93
N LEU A 9 -27.91 -30.60 -4.75
CA LEU A 9 -27.49 -29.50 -5.63
C LEU A 9 -27.06 -28.27 -4.83
N LEU A 10 -27.70 -27.99 -3.69
CA LEU A 10 -27.33 -26.87 -2.80
C LEU A 10 -25.95 -27.07 -2.16
N PHE A 11 -25.57 -28.30 -1.78
CA PHE A 11 -24.24 -28.57 -1.21
C PHE A 11 -23.10 -28.43 -2.24
N ILE A 12 -23.34 -28.74 -3.52
CA ILE A 12 -22.36 -28.51 -4.59
C ILE A 12 -22.14 -27.00 -4.83
N LEU A 13 -23.18 -26.18 -4.65
CA LEU A 13 -23.11 -24.73 -4.82
C LEU A 13 -22.44 -24.02 -3.63
N VAL A 14 -22.61 -24.51 -2.41
CA VAL A 14 -22.00 -23.90 -1.19
C VAL A 14 -20.51 -24.22 -1.07
N ALA A 15 -20.02 -25.29 -1.70
CA ALA A 15 -18.60 -25.67 -1.68
C ALA A 15 -17.74 -25.03 -2.77
N ARG A 16 -18.29 -24.10 -3.58
CA ARG A 16 -17.48 -23.19 -4.40
C ARG A 16 -17.04 -21.97 -3.59
N GLY A 17 -16.55 -22.20 -2.37
CA GLY A 17 -15.54 -21.30 -1.82
C GLY A 17 -14.37 -21.40 -2.78
N SER A 18 -14.14 -20.34 -3.54
CA SER A 18 -13.17 -20.29 -4.61
C SER A 18 -11.78 -20.70 -4.10
N CYS A 19 -11.37 -21.92 -4.43
CA CYS A 19 -10.01 -22.40 -4.18
C CYS A 19 -9.08 -21.75 -5.23
N HIS A 20 -8.93 -20.43 -5.17
CA HIS A 20 -7.95 -19.73 -6.00
C HIS A 20 -6.55 -20.07 -5.51
N SER A 21 -5.64 -20.32 -6.43
CA SER A 21 -4.21 -20.47 -6.13
C SER A 21 -3.47 -19.42 -6.93
N CYS A 22 -2.53 -18.73 -6.29
CA CYS A 22 -1.82 -17.60 -6.87
C CYS A 22 -0.32 -17.82 -6.80
N GLU A 23 0.41 -17.28 -7.77
CA GLU A 23 1.86 -17.14 -7.63
C GLU A 23 2.18 -16.19 -6.46
N ILE A 24 2.94 -16.69 -5.49
CA ILE A 24 3.43 -15.94 -4.34
C ILE A 24 4.92 -15.69 -4.52
N CYS A 25 5.31 -14.42 -4.61
CA CYS A 25 6.72 -14.04 -4.65
C CYS A 25 6.96 -12.59 -4.23
N HIS A 26 8.18 -12.35 -3.80
CA HIS A 26 8.68 -11.02 -3.54
C HIS A 26 10.10 -10.84 -4.08
N ASN A 27 10.38 -9.66 -4.63
CA ASN A 27 11.74 -9.26 -4.93
C ASN A 27 11.93 -7.74 -4.82
N VAL A 28 13.15 -7.31 -4.52
CA VAL A 28 13.62 -5.95 -4.80
C VAL A 28 14.18 -5.97 -6.21
N GLY A 29 13.54 -5.26 -7.13
CA GLY A 29 13.91 -5.30 -8.55
C GLY A 29 12.71 -5.18 -9.46
N LYS A 30 12.85 -5.74 -10.66
CA LYS A 30 11.85 -5.57 -11.72
C LYS A 30 10.83 -6.70 -11.82
N SER A 31 11.17 -7.90 -11.36
CA SER A 31 10.32 -9.08 -11.47
C SER A 31 10.59 -10.02 -10.30
N CYS A 32 9.63 -10.90 -10.03
CA CYS A 32 9.80 -12.04 -9.14
C CYS A 32 9.08 -13.26 -9.74
N GLU A 33 9.60 -14.43 -9.41
CA GLU A 33 9.01 -15.73 -9.72
C GLU A 33 8.95 -16.53 -8.41
N GLY A 34 7.86 -17.26 -8.20
CA GLY A 34 7.68 -18.03 -6.97
C GLY A 34 6.74 -19.22 -7.09
N SER A 35 6.34 -19.76 -5.93
CA SER A 35 5.45 -20.91 -5.83
C SER A 35 4.00 -20.51 -6.07
N VAL A 36 3.21 -21.43 -6.64
CA VAL A 36 1.75 -21.29 -6.66
C VAL A 36 1.18 -21.91 -5.40
N GLU A 37 0.45 -21.12 -4.63
CA GLU A 37 -0.10 -21.54 -3.33
C GLU A 37 -1.59 -21.19 -3.24
N PRO A 38 -2.40 -22.00 -2.53
CA PRO A 38 -3.82 -21.73 -2.37
C PRO A 38 -4.06 -20.52 -1.48
N CYS A 39 -5.00 -19.66 -1.87
CA CYS A 39 -5.44 -18.56 -1.05
C CYS A 39 -6.26 -19.04 0.14
N THR A 40 -6.07 -18.37 1.28
CA THR A 40 -6.86 -18.59 2.48
C THR A 40 -7.75 -17.38 2.73
N SER A 41 -8.96 -17.60 3.23
CA SER A 41 -9.86 -16.52 3.62
C SER A 41 -9.20 -15.55 4.63
N PRO A 42 -9.39 -14.22 4.50
CA PRO A 42 -10.32 -13.53 3.60
C PRO A 42 -9.81 -13.23 2.19
N GLU A 43 -8.56 -13.56 1.87
CA GLU A 43 -7.98 -13.32 0.56
C GLU A 43 -8.60 -14.26 -0.50
N ASP A 44 -9.05 -13.68 -1.61
CA ASP A 44 -9.88 -14.37 -2.61
C ASP A 44 -9.46 -14.13 -4.06
N GLN A 45 -8.51 -13.23 -4.31
CA GLN A 45 -8.03 -12.88 -5.64
C GLN A 45 -6.51 -12.90 -5.72
N CYS A 46 -5.96 -13.22 -6.90
CA CYS A 46 -4.54 -13.03 -7.15
C CYS A 46 -4.26 -11.55 -7.42
N GLY A 47 -3.06 -11.09 -7.08
CA GLY A 47 -2.62 -9.80 -7.56
C GLY A 47 -1.13 -9.56 -7.47
N THR A 48 -0.74 -8.47 -8.12
CA THR A 48 0.62 -7.94 -8.18
C THR A 48 0.61 -6.53 -7.61
N VAL A 49 1.45 -6.29 -6.59
CA VAL A 49 1.78 -4.96 -6.08
C VAL A 49 3.18 -4.59 -6.50
N VAL A 50 3.31 -3.43 -7.11
CA VAL A 50 4.60 -2.82 -7.39
C VAL A 50 4.74 -1.58 -6.53
N LEU A 51 5.81 -1.52 -5.75
CA LEU A 51 6.18 -0.38 -4.92
C LEU A 51 7.39 0.32 -5.53
N GLU A 52 7.33 1.64 -5.61
CA GLU A 52 8.47 2.47 -5.96
C GLU A 52 8.70 3.49 -4.85
N PHE A 53 9.90 3.45 -4.31
CA PHE A 53 10.41 4.41 -3.34
C PHE A 53 11.39 5.30 -4.07
N SER A 54 11.18 6.61 -4.08
CA SER A 54 12.05 7.55 -4.78
C SER A 54 12.80 8.52 -3.85
N PRO A 55 13.55 8.06 -2.82
CA PRO A 55 14.41 8.95 -2.05
C PRO A 55 15.55 9.45 -2.94
N ALA A 56 15.60 10.75 -3.23
CA ALA A 56 16.72 11.29 -4.00
C ALA A 56 18.06 10.98 -3.28
N PRO A 57 19.09 10.43 -3.96
CA PRO A 57 19.25 10.27 -5.41
C PRO A 57 18.95 8.87 -5.97
N VAL A 58 18.44 7.92 -5.18
CA VAL A 58 18.27 6.51 -5.56
C VAL A 58 16.81 6.08 -5.48
N SER A 59 16.25 5.57 -6.58
CA SER A 59 14.94 4.91 -6.53
C SER A 59 15.07 3.41 -6.32
N PHE A 60 14.21 2.86 -5.46
CA PHE A 60 14.08 1.43 -5.20
C PHE A 60 12.72 0.97 -5.73
N ARG A 61 12.72 -0.12 -6.49
CA ARG A 61 11.49 -0.79 -6.92
C ARG A 61 11.39 -2.14 -6.22
N SER A 62 10.20 -2.48 -5.76
CA SER A 62 9.89 -3.80 -5.28
C SER A 62 8.60 -4.31 -5.91
N ILE A 63 8.55 -5.62 -6.11
CA ILE A 63 7.39 -6.33 -6.63
C ILE A 63 6.98 -7.42 -5.64
N HIS A 64 5.67 -7.57 -5.50
CA HIS A 64 5.03 -8.54 -4.63
C HIS A 64 3.86 -9.17 -5.40
N LYS A 65 3.83 -10.50 -5.51
CA LYS A 65 2.68 -11.25 -5.98
C LYS A 65 2.13 -12.06 -4.82
N ASN A 66 0.82 -12.01 -4.60
CA ASN A 66 0.18 -12.74 -3.50
C ASN A 66 -1.33 -12.90 -3.74
N CYS A 67 -1.99 -13.64 -2.85
CA CYS A 67 -3.42 -13.57 -2.62
C CYS A 67 -3.77 -12.25 -1.91
N PHE A 68 -4.76 -11.53 -2.43
CA PHE A 68 -5.27 -10.30 -1.86
C PHE A 68 -6.78 -10.40 -1.63
N SER A 69 -7.24 -9.67 -0.61
CA SER A 69 -8.66 -9.43 -0.42
C SER A 69 -9.18 -8.45 -1.46
N SER A 70 -10.42 -8.65 -1.91
CA SER A 70 -11.17 -7.71 -2.73
C SER A 70 -11.09 -6.23 -2.28
N SER A 71 -10.96 -5.90 -0.98
CA SER A 71 -10.83 -4.51 -0.51
C SER A 71 -9.48 -3.88 -0.90
N LEU A 72 -8.38 -4.61 -0.75
CA LEU A 72 -7.06 -4.17 -1.18
C LEU A 72 -6.99 -4.01 -2.71
N CYS A 73 -7.66 -4.89 -3.46
CA CYS A 73 -7.76 -4.78 -4.92
C CYS A 73 -8.47 -3.50 -5.37
N LYS A 74 -9.48 -3.03 -4.61
CA LYS A 74 -10.19 -1.77 -4.90
C LYS A 74 -9.33 -0.52 -4.68
N LEU A 75 -8.24 -0.60 -3.91
CA LEU A 75 -7.34 0.52 -3.74
C LEU A 75 -6.69 0.93 -5.07
N GLY A 76 -6.24 -0.05 -5.85
CA GLY A 76 -5.68 0.11 -7.20
C GLY A 76 -4.34 0.84 -7.27
N SER A 77 -4.23 2.03 -6.68
CA SER A 77 -2.99 2.80 -6.62
C SER A 77 -2.98 3.74 -5.42
N PHE A 78 -1.78 4.04 -4.93
CA PHE A 78 -1.57 5.09 -3.95
C PHE A 78 -0.24 5.80 -4.21
N ASP A 79 -0.19 7.07 -3.85
CA ASP A 79 1.02 7.88 -3.89
C ASP A 79 1.10 8.65 -2.56
N VAL A 80 2.21 8.49 -1.84
CA VAL A 80 2.49 9.18 -0.57
C VAL A 80 3.64 10.15 -0.80
N ASN A 81 3.35 11.44 -0.68
CA ASN A 81 4.35 12.50 -0.70
C ASN A 81 4.97 12.63 0.70
N VAL A 82 6.16 12.08 0.89
CA VAL A 82 6.85 12.13 2.21
C VAL A 82 7.64 13.44 2.41
N GLY A 83 7.60 14.36 1.45
CA GLY A 83 8.38 15.59 1.44
C GLY A 83 9.74 15.45 0.74
N GLN A 84 10.50 16.55 0.65
CA GLN A 84 11.85 16.59 0.07
C GLN A 84 11.97 15.94 -1.33
N ASN A 85 10.96 16.14 -2.18
CA ASN A 85 10.85 15.54 -3.52
C ASN A 85 10.87 14.00 -3.54
N THR A 86 10.54 13.35 -2.41
CA THR A 86 10.47 11.90 -2.28
C THR A 86 9.02 11.45 -2.27
N TYR A 87 8.74 10.36 -2.99
CA TYR A 87 7.43 9.72 -3.03
C TYR A 87 7.56 8.23 -2.72
N VAL A 88 6.54 7.68 -2.08
CA VAL A 88 6.29 6.24 -2.02
C VAL A 88 5.06 5.96 -2.85
N ARG A 89 5.21 5.20 -3.93
CA ARG A 89 4.15 4.94 -4.90
C ARG A 89 3.86 3.45 -4.95
N GLY A 90 2.60 3.09 -4.85
CA GLY A 90 2.14 1.71 -5.01
C GLY A 90 1.14 1.59 -6.15
N ARG A 91 1.27 0.53 -6.93
CA ARG A 91 0.26 0.12 -7.92
C ARG A 91 -0.11 -1.32 -7.67
N ILE A 92 -1.41 -1.61 -7.67
CA ILE A 92 -2.02 -2.88 -7.31
C ILE A 92 -2.88 -3.30 -8.51
N GLN A 93 -2.58 -4.46 -9.07
CA GLN A 93 -3.41 -5.10 -10.09
C GLN A 93 -3.87 -6.44 -9.54
N CYS A 94 -5.18 -6.65 -9.45
CA CYS A 94 -5.75 -7.96 -9.15
C CYS A 94 -6.38 -8.58 -10.40
N CYS A 95 -6.44 -9.90 -10.44
CA CYS A 95 -6.96 -10.67 -11.55
C CYS A 95 -7.52 -12.02 -11.06
N ASP A 96 -8.28 -12.70 -11.92
CA ASP A 96 -8.88 -14.01 -11.60
C ASP A 96 -7.96 -15.18 -12.00
N GLU A 97 -6.94 -14.90 -12.81
CA GLU A 97 -5.91 -15.84 -13.24
C GLU A 97 -4.85 -16.09 -12.15
N GLU A 98 -4.15 -17.23 -12.23
CA GLU A 98 -3.07 -17.59 -11.29
C GLU A 98 -1.91 -16.57 -11.27
N ARG A 99 -1.74 -15.82 -12.38
CA ARG A 99 -0.70 -14.82 -12.57
C ARG A 99 -1.29 -13.54 -13.13
N CYS A 100 -1.10 -12.43 -12.42
CA CYS A 100 -1.54 -11.12 -12.86
C CYS A 100 -0.41 -10.35 -13.56
N GLU A 101 -0.79 -9.56 -14.56
CA GLU A 101 0.14 -8.65 -15.22
C GLU A 101 0.71 -7.61 -14.23
N GLU A 102 1.93 -7.16 -14.50
CA GLU A 102 2.55 -6.11 -13.69
C GLU A 102 1.91 -4.76 -13.99
N PRO A 103 1.40 -4.03 -12.98
CA PRO A 103 0.88 -2.70 -13.18
C PRO A 103 2.00 -1.72 -13.57
N GLN A 104 1.70 -0.83 -14.52
CA GLN A 104 2.62 0.23 -14.93
C GLN A 104 2.49 1.45 -14.03
N PHE A 105 3.62 2.12 -13.77
CA PHE A 105 3.59 3.45 -13.16
C PHE A 105 3.31 4.49 -14.25
N PRO A 106 2.26 5.32 -14.11
CA PRO A 106 2.15 6.52 -14.93
C PRO A 106 3.36 7.43 -14.66
N GLY A 107 3.74 8.21 -15.68
CA GLY A 107 4.80 9.20 -15.54
C GLY A 107 4.52 10.18 -14.40
N HIS A 108 5.58 10.73 -13.79
CA HIS A 108 5.44 11.73 -12.73
C HIS A 108 4.81 13.00 -13.30
N CYS A 109 3.58 13.33 -12.89
CA CYS A 109 3.01 14.64 -13.14
C CYS A 109 3.55 15.63 -12.10
N VAL A 110 4.06 16.76 -12.56
CA VAL A 110 4.47 17.85 -11.67
C VAL A 110 3.22 18.54 -11.13
N SER A 111 3.01 18.44 -9.82
CA SER A 111 1.94 19.13 -9.09
C SER A 111 2.51 20.31 -8.28
N HIS A 112 1.72 21.37 -8.15
CA HIS A 112 2.09 22.56 -7.38
C HIS A 112 1.69 22.40 -5.90
N PRO A 113 2.43 23.04 -4.97
CA PRO A 113 2.02 23.12 -3.56
C PRO A 113 0.59 23.64 -3.39
N ASN A 114 -0.18 23.04 -2.49
CA ASN A 114 -1.59 23.40 -2.27
C ASN A 114 -1.86 24.08 -0.91
N GLY A 115 -0.81 24.35 -0.13
CA GLY A 115 -0.88 25.02 1.17
C GLY A 115 -1.28 24.13 2.34
N TYR A 116 -1.41 22.82 2.12
CA TYR A 116 -1.52 21.83 3.20
C TYR A 116 -0.16 21.25 3.56
N TYR A 117 -0.03 20.81 4.81
CA TYR A 117 1.19 20.29 5.38
C TYR A 117 0.90 19.05 6.22
N CYS A 118 1.84 18.10 6.16
CA CYS A 118 1.85 16.88 6.95
C CYS A 118 3.23 16.63 7.55
N PRO A 119 3.33 15.87 8.65
CA PRO A 119 4.59 15.21 9.00
C PRO A 119 5.04 14.29 7.85
N GLY A 120 6.28 14.45 7.43
CA GLY A 120 6.91 13.75 6.30
C GLY A 120 8.11 12.95 6.75
N ILE A 121 8.08 11.63 6.48
CA ILE A 121 9.21 10.76 6.78
C ILE A 121 9.21 9.48 5.94
N PHE A 122 10.40 9.05 5.56
CA PHE A 122 10.65 7.72 5.00
C PHE A 122 11.76 7.06 5.82
N GLY A 123 11.37 6.52 6.97
CA GLY A 123 12.25 5.77 7.86
C GLY A 123 12.32 4.31 7.43
N VAL A 124 13.53 3.83 7.16
CA VAL A 124 13.83 2.41 6.92
C VAL A 124 14.85 1.99 7.98
N PHE A 125 14.69 0.80 8.56
CA PHE A 125 15.45 0.27 9.69
C PHE A 125 15.24 0.98 11.05
N SER A 126 14.29 1.92 11.15
CA SER A 126 13.91 2.54 12.42
C SER A 126 12.43 2.92 12.43
N LEU A 127 11.78 2.74 13.59
CA LEU A 127 10.46 3.30 13.88
C LEU A 127 10.54 4.73 14.41
N ASP A 128 11.62 5.04 15.12
CA ASP A 128 11.85 6.35 15.72
C ASP A 128 12.69 7.16 14.75
N SER A 129 12.01 8.02 14.01
CA SER A 129 12.64 8.91 13.05
C SER A 129 11.96 10.28 13.15
N SER A 130 12.77 11.33 13.18
CA SER A 130 12.27 12.71 13.27
C SER A 130 11.56 13.09 11.96
N ALA A 131 10.26 13.37 12.05
CA ALA A 131 9.49 13.79 10.90
C ALA A 131 9.84 15.22 10.50
N ASN A 132 10.09 15.43 9.21
CA ASN A 132 10.19 16.76 8.63
C ASN A 132 8.80 17.25 8.20
N GLU A 133 8.70 18.48 7.73
CA GLU A 133 7.47 18.94 7.09
C GLU A 133 7.40 18.47 5.63
N ALA A 134 6.30 17.83 5.26
CA ALA A 134 5.94 17.54 3.88
C ALA A 134 4.95 18.60 3.37
N VAL A 135 5.37 19.35 2.36
CA VAL A 135 4.50 20.29 1.64
C VAL A 135 3.61 19.50 0.68
N CYS A 136 2.31 19.50 0.96
CA CYS A 136 1.34 18.79 0.14
C CYS A 136 1.10 19.50 -1.20
N LYS A 137 0.79 18.73 -2.23
CA LYS A 137 0.66 19.20 -3.61
C LYS A 137 -0.62 18.70 -4.27
N GLY A 138 -1.11 19.47 -5.26
CA GLY A 138 -2.29 19.10 -6.03
C GLY A 138 -3.50 18.82 -5.13
N THR A 139 -4.01 17.58 -5.17
CA THR A 139 -5.20 17.14 -4.44
C THR A 139 -4.91 16.54 -3.06
N GLU A 140 -3.65 16.52 -2.62
CA GLU A 140 -3.23 15.96 -1.34
C GLU A 140 -3.81 16.76 -0.16
N THR A 141 -4.74 16.17 0.60
CA THR A 141 -5.46 16.86 1.69
C THR A 141 -5.51 16.08 3.00
N LYS A 142 -4.88 14.90 3.04
CA LYS A 142 -4.81 14.03 4.21
C LYS A 142 -3.35 13.70 4.55
N CYS A 143 -3.09 13.41 5.81
CA CYS A 143 -1.81 12.88 6.28
C CYS A 143 -1.96 11.41 6.58
N ILE A 144 -1.00 10.60 6.14
CA ILE A 144 -0.91 9.18 6.48
C ILE A 144 0.29 8.92 7.39
N ASN A 145 0.17 7.91 8.24
CA ASN A 145 1.25 7.40 9.05
C ASN A 145 1.15 5.87 9.09
N ILE A 146 2.08 5.21 8.41
CA ILE A 146 2.19 3.76 8.35
C ILE A 146 3.50 3.38 9.00
N ALA A 147 3.45 2.57 10.04
CA ALA A 147 4.64 1.98 10.64
C ALA A 147 4.48 0.48 10.81
N GLY A 148 5.58 -0.24 10.68
CA GLY A 148 5.58 -1.69 10.72
C GLY A 148 6.97 -2.29 10.68
N TYR A 149 6.99 -3.61 10.62
CA TYR A 149 8.17 -4.42 10.41
C TYR A 149 7.95 -5.33 9.23
N ARG A 150 9.04 -5.60 8.54
CA ARG A 150 9.09 -6.60 7.52
C ARG A 150 10.09 -7.67 7.90
N LYS A 151 9.64 -8.89 8.16
CA LYS A 151 10.53 -10.02 8.45
C LYS A 151 11.27 -10.42 7.18
N GLU A 152 12.57 -10.28 7.21
CA GLU A 152 13.47 -10.72 6.16
C GLU A 152 14.36 -11.84 6.66
N MET A 153 14.76 -12.74 5.76
CA MET A 153 15.59 -13.88 6.12
C MET A 153 17.05 -13.46 6.44
N TYR A 154 17.52 -12.35 5.86
CA TYR A 154 18.83 -11.72 6.10
C TYR A 154 18.85 -10.32 5.47
N PRO A 155 19.36 -9.24 6.12
CA PRO A 155 20.14 -9.14 7.37
C PRO A 155 19.30 -9.00 8.66
N GLY A 156 17.99 -9.24 8.62
CA GLY A 156 17.07 -9.14 9.76
C GLY A 156 15.84 -8.30 9.42
N ASP A 157 14.90 -8.21 10.36
CA ASP A 157 13.63 -7.52 10.15
C ASP A 157 13.83 -6.03 9.81
N ILE A 158 13.19 -5.58 8.74
CA ILE A 158 13.22 -4.19 8.29
C ILE A 158 12.06 -3.44 8.94
N ALA A 159 12.36 -2.64 9.97
CA ALA A 159 11.42 -1.66 10.48
C ALA A 159 11.18 -0.55 9.43
N TYR A 160 9.95 -0.07 9.30
CA TYR A 160 9.64 1.08 8.47
C TYR A 160 8.65 2.02 9.15
N ASN A 161 8.81 3.32 8.89
CA ASN A 161 7.89 4.37 9.31
C ASN A 161 7.75 5.37 8.17
N ILE A 162 6.55 5.46 7.61
CA ILE A 162 6.22 6.25 6.44
C ILE A 162 5.15 7.26 6.83
N LYS A 163 5.46 8.54 6.70
CA LYS A 163 4.49 9.63 6.89
C LYS A 163 4.53 10.56 5.70
N GLY A 164 3.38 11.09 5.32
CA GLY A 164 3.32 12.03 4.22
C GLY A 164 1.91 12.44 3.85
N CYS A 165 1.81 13.23 2.78
CA CYS A 165 0.54 13.68 2.23
C CYS A 165 -0.04 12.66 1.24
N ILE A 166 -1.37 12.52 1.26
CA ILE A 166 -2.16 11.72 0.32
C ILE A 166 -3.45 12.46 -0.07
N SER A 167 -4.06 12.10 -1.20
CA SER A 167 -5.31 12.73 -1.68
C SER A 167 -6.54 12.35 -0.86
N SER A 168 -6.63 11.10 -0.41
CA SER A 168 -7.75 10.59 0.37
C SER A 168 -7.28 9.48 1.31
N CYS A 169 -7.90 9.36 2.49
CA CYS A 169 -7.64 8.24 3.38
C CYS A 169 -8.11 6.97 2.69
N PRO A 170 -7.22 6.00 2.45
CA PRO A 170 -7.63 4.76 1.85
C PRO A 170 -8.47 3.99 2.87
N GLU A 171 -9.54 3.33 2.43
CA GLU A 171 -10.24 2.31 3.23
C GLU A 171 -9.38 1.05 3.30
N LEU A 172 -8.21 1.20 3.93
CA LEU A 172 -7.32 0.10 4.21
C LEU A 172 -7.86 -0.64 5.42
N SER A 173 -8.70 -1.65 5.18
CA SER A 173 -8.66 -2.83 6.01
C SER A 173 -7.39 -3.59 5.62
N LEU A 174 -6.22 -3.11 6.06
CA LEU A 174 -5.03 -3.97 6.04
C LEU A 174 -5.39 -5.10 7.01
N SER A 175 -5.84 -6.23 6.46
CA SER A 175 -6.05 -7.42 7.28
C SER A 175 -4.72 -7.68 7.98
N ASN A 176 -4.74 -8.29 9.17
CA ASN A 176 -3.53 -8.79 9.83
C ASN A 176 -2.77 -9.83 8.96
N ARG A 177 -3.16 -10.03 7.69
CA ARG A 177 -2.70 -11.01 6.73
C ARG A 177 -2.46 -10.42 5.33
N THR A 178 -1.89 -9.22 5.21
CA THR A 178 -1.11 -8.86 3.97
C THR A 178 0.21 -9.66 3.88
N HIS A 179 0.15 -10.88 4.39
CA HIS A 179 1.23 -11.77 4.71
C HIS A 179 1.55 -12.60 3.46
N GLU A 180 2.65 -12.28 2.81
CA GLU A 180 3.51 -13.40 2.43
C GLU A 180 4.01 -13.98 3.75
N ILE A 181 3.57 -15.19 4.13
CA ILE A 181 4.27 -16.01 5.13
C ILE A 181 4.61 -15.23 6.44
N ASP A 182 3.68 -14.46 7.01
CA ASP A 182 3.91 -13.66 8.22
C ASP A 182 5.05 -12.62 8.18
N ARG A 183 5.42 -12.16 6.97
CA ARG A 183 6.57 -11.27 6.77
C ARG A 183 6.28 -9.78 6.87
N ASN A 184 5.04 -9.30 6.83
CA ASN A 184 4.77 -7.86 6.99
C ASN A 184 3.85 -7.65 8.18
N GLU A 185 4.37 -7.05 9.24
CA GLU A 185 3.63 -6.71 10.46
C GLU A 185 3.40 -5.21 10.52
N LEU A 186 2.15 -4.78 10.55
CA LEU A 186 1.78 -3.38 10.68
C LEU A 186 1.50 -3.06 12.15
N ILE A 187 2.24 -2.12 12.70
CA ILE A 187 2.03 -1.67 14.08
C ILE A 187 1.12 -0.44 14.15
N LYS A 188 1.04 0.31 13.06
CA LYS A 188 0.36 1.61 13.03
C LYS A 188 -0.10 1.95 11.62
N VAL A 189 -1.38 2.29 11.49
CA VAL A 189 -1.96 2.89 10.28
C VAL A 189 -2.92 3.98 10.74
N GLU A 190 -2.53 5.23 10.56
CA GLU A 190 -3.36 6.39 10.86
C GLU A 190 -3.54 7.25 9.62
N CYS A 191 -4.72 7.82 9.47
CA CYS A 191 -4.98 8.83 8.47
C CYS A 191 -5.78 9.99 9.07
N THR A 192 -5.32 11.22 8.89
CA THR A 192 -5.92 12.42 9.45
C THR A 192 -6.04 13.52 8.40
N ASP A 193 -6.79 14.58 8.70
CA ASP A 193 -6.76 15.80 7.88
C ASP A 193 -5.38 16.45 7.89
N ALA A 194 -4.97 16.99 6.74
CA ALA A 194 -3.77 17.80 6.65
C ALA A 194 -4.00 19.20 7.22
N VAL A 195 -2.94 19.80 7.76
CA VAL A 195 -3.02 21.13 8.36
C VAL A 195 -2.87 22.18 7.27
N LYS A 196 -3.82 23.10 7.18
CA LYS A 196 -3.70 24.28 6.32
C LYS A 196 -3.11 25.42 7.12
N ILE A 197 -1.92 25.86 6.76
CA ILE A 197 -1.35 27.08 7.35
C ILE A 197 -1.93 28.26 6.55
N PRO A 198 -2.74 29.15 7.16
CA PRO A 198 -3.17 30.36 6.47
C PRO A 198 -1.91 31.17 6.13
N PRO A 199 -1.86 31.86 4.97
CA PRO A 199 -0.76 32.76 4.68
C PRO A 199 -0.62 33.71 5.87
N SER A 200 0.56 33.77 6.47
CA SER A 200 0.84 34.73 7.53
C SER A 200 0.49 36.10 7.00
N GLU A 201 -0.53 36.75 7.57
CA GLU A 201 -0.73 38.18 7.34
C GLU A 201 0.61 38.83 7.70
N CYS A 202 1.28 39.42 6.71
CA CYS A 202 2.40 40.29 6.95
C CYS A 202 1.88 41.36 7.91
N GLN A 203 2.17 41.23 9.21
CA GLN A 203 1.96 42.30 10.15
C GLN A 203 2.85 43.43 9.68
N SER A 204 2.24 44.41 9.00
CA SER A 204 2.83 45.71 8.76
C SER A 204 3.13 46.30 10.12
N SER A 205 4.35 46.08 10.61
CA SER A 205 4.92 46.86 11.69
C SER A 205 5.09 48.26 11.16
N GLY A 206 4.01 49.04 11.22
CA GLY A 206 4.09 50.48 11.26
C GLY A 206 4.63 50.88 12.63
N ILE A 207 5.80 51.49 12.64
CA ILE A 207 6.16 52.80 13.20
C ILE A 207 7.62 53.05 12.84
#